data_AF-A0A259MES1-F1
#
_entry.id   AF-A0A259MES1-F1
#
_cell.length_a   1.000
_cell.length_b   1.000
_cell.length_c   1.000
_cell.angle_alpha   90.00
_cell.angle_beta   90.00
_cell.angle_gamma   90.00
#
_symmetry.space_group_name_H-M   'P 1'
#
loop_
_entity.id
_entity.type
_entity.pdbx_description
1 polymer ?
#
loop_
_entity_poly.entity_id
_entity_poly.type
_entity_poly.pdbx_seq_one_letter_code
_entity_poly.pdbx_strand_id
1 'polypeptide(L)'
;MPDSLSLRPQETVAELIRRHRRPLPTPVIDIETFRARAVVICSAEVAHRSRDFQRIERALGLSFDRWLEPDCEQLGQFPHEAHAAAALLWLSHLQTHENQKRTPWSGVPFRSWREDERTAWFTKRRALWSGFLRQVERYRTARRWPVA
;
A
#
# COMPACT_ATOMS: atom_id res chain seq x y z
N MET A 1 -52.66 -4.53 -11.16
CA MET A 1 -51.30 -4.64 -11.74
C MET A 1 -50.34 -4.08 -10.71
N PRO A 2 -49.62 -4.89 -9.91
CA PRO A 2 -48.59 -4.34 -9.05
C PRO A 2 -47.38 -3.99 -9.91
N ASP A 3 -46.94 -2.75 -9.75
CA ASP A 3 -45.75 -2.18 -10.37
C ASP A 3 -44.52 -3.05 -10.12
N SER A 4 -43.86 -3.46 -11.20
CA SER A 4 -42.51 -4.03 -11.19
C SER A 4 -41.49 -2.96 -10.77
N LEU A 5 -41.50 -2.58 -9.49
CA LEU A 5 -40.55 -1.64 -8.92
C LEU A 5 -39.23 -2.37 -8.60
N SER A 6 -38.22 -2.03 -9.40
CA SER A 6 -36.79 -2.10 -9.11
C SER A 6 -36.12 -3.49 -9.08
N LEU A 7 -35.84 -4.03 -10.27
CA LEU A 7 -34.79 -5.03 -10.52
C LEU A 7 -33.39 -4.40 -10.66
N ARG A 8 -33.09 -3.28 -9.97
CA ARG A 8 -31.70 -2.84 -9.86
C ARG A 8 -31.10 -3.51 -8.62
N PRO A 9 -30.00 -4.27 -8.71
CA PRO A 9 -29.26 -4.61 -7.51
C PRO A 9 -28.95 -3.30 -6.79
N GLN A 10 -29.28 -3.22 -5.50
CA GLN A 10 -28.92 -2.08 -4.67
C GLN A 10 -27.39 -1.98 -4.71
N GLU A 11 -26.87 -0.99 -5.43
CA GLU A 11 -25.44 -0.75 -5.56
C GLU A 11 -24.86 -0.60 -4.15
N THR A 12 -23.85 -1.40 -3.83
CA THR A 12 -23.20 -1.33 -2.52
C THR A 12 -22.39 -0.03 -2.41
N VAL A 13 -22.19 0.47 -1.19
CA VAL A 13 -21.34 1.65 -0.94
C VAL A 13 -19.94 1.47 -1.55
N ALA A 14 -19.40 0.24 -1.51
CA ALA A 14 -18.10 -0.07 -2.10
C ALA A 14 -18.08 0.04 -3.63
N GLU A 15 -19.15 -0.37 -4.31
CA GLU A 15 -19.30 -0.22 -5.77
C GLU A 15 -19.46 1.25 -6.17
N LEU A 16 -20.27 1.99 -5.42
CA LEU A 16 -20.46 3.42 -5.62
C LEU A 16 -19.13 4.18 -5.46
N ILE A 17 -18.35 3.87 -4.43
CA ILE A 17 -17.00 4.44 -4.23
C ILE A 17 -16.09 4.06 -5.38
N ARG A 18 -16.01 2.77 -5.75
CA ARG A 18 -15.16 2.27 -6.85
C ARG A 18 -15.41 3.03 -8.15
N ARG A 19 -16.67 3.31 -8.48
CA ARG A 19 -17.05 4.08 -9.67
C ARG A 19 -16.54 5.52 -9.65
N HIS A 20 -16.43 6.13 -8.47
CA HIS A 20 -15.94 7.50 -8.31
C HIS A 20 -14.42 7.58 -8.15
N ARG A 21 -13.73 6.45 -7.94
CA ARG A 21 -12.27 6.39 -7.81
C ARG A 21 -11.58 6.88 -9.06
N ARG A 22 -10.50 7.60 -8.87
CA ARG A 22 -9.63 8.04 -9.97
C ARG A 22 -8.22 7.53 -9.72
N PRO A 23 -7.55 6.93 -10.71
CA PRO A 23 -6.15 6.58 -10.54
C PRO A 23 -5.30 7.86 -10.55
N LEU A 24 -4.22 7.89 -9.77
CA LEU A 24 -3.20 8.92 -9.89
C LEU A 24 -2.68 8.95 -11.35
N PRO A 25 -2.47 10.10 -12.00
CA PRO A 25 -1.75 10.13 -13.28
C PRO A 25 -0.32 9.61 -13.12
N THR A 26 0.21 8.90 -14.11
CA THR A 26 1.55 8.28 -13.98
C THR A 26 2.61 9.36 -13.69
N PRO A 27 3.29 9.33 -12.53
CA PRO A 27 4.26 10.36 -12.19
C PRO A 27 5.57 10.15 -12.95
N VAL A 28 6.07 11.20 -13.59
CA VAL A 28 7.44 11.23 -14.13
C VAL A 28 8.37 11.60 -12.99
N ILE A 29 9.21 10.66 -12.59
CA ILE A 29 10.15 10.83 -11.47
C ILE A 29 11.54 10.54 -11.97
N ASP A 30 12.39 11.56 -11.89
CA ASP A 30 13.81 11.48 -12.21
C ASP A 30 14.61 11.18 -10.93
N ILE A 31 14.69 9.89 -10.59
CA ILE A 31 15.46 9.38 -9.45
C ILE A 31 16.21 8.13 -9.90
N GLU A 32 17.53 8.17 -9.77
CA GLU A 32 18.41 7.09 -10.21
C GLU A 32 18.28 5.81 -9.37
N THR A 33 18.17 5.95 -8.05
CA THR A 33 18.14 4.76 -7.19
C THR A 33 16.76 4.09 -7.21
N PHE A 34 16.75 2.81 -7.57
CA PHE A 34 15.51 2.01 -7.64
C PHE A 34 14.70 2.09 -6.35
N ARG A 35 15.35 1.96 -5.18
CA ARG A 35 14.68 2.00 -3.87
C ARG A 35 14.00 3.35 -3.64
N ALA A 36 14.71 4.47 -3.83
CA ALA A 36 14.13 5.79 -3.59
C ALA A 36 13.02 6.09 -4.60
N ARG A 37 13.20 5.73 -5.87
CA ARG A 37 12.16 5.86 -6.89
C ARG A 37 10.89 5.10 -6.50
N ALA A 38 11.02 3.83 -6.10
CA ALA A 38 9.89 3.02 -5.67
C ALA A 38 9.19 3.60 -4.42
N VAL A 39 9.95 4.14 -3.47
CA VAL A 39 9.38 4.83 -2.29
C VAL A 39 8.56 6.04 -2.71
N VAL A 40 9.10 6.91 -3.55
CA VAL A 40 8.40 8.13 -3.97
C VAL A 40 7.12 7.78 -4.73
N ILE A 41 7.19 6.83 -5.66
CA ILE A 41 6.01 6.36 -6.42
C ILE A 41 4.96 5.78 -5.48
N CYS A 42 5.33 4.78 -4.65
CA CYS A 42 4.35 4.10 -3.79
C CYS A 42 3.75 5.06 -2.76
N SER A 43 4.54 6.00 -2.23
CA SER A 43 4.06 7.02 -1.30
C SER A 43 3.07 7.97 -1.97
N ALA A 44 3.34 8.36 -3.22
CA ALA A 44 2.42 9.19 -4.00
C ALA A 44 1.08 8.48 -4.25
N GLU A 45 1.10 7.18 -4.58
CA GLU A 45 -0.12 6.37 -4.78
C GLU A 45 -0.95 6.30 -3.49
N VAL A 46 -0.33 5.98 -2.35
CA VAL A 46 -1.06 5.91 -1.07
C VAL A 46 -1.62 7.28 -0.68
N ALA A 47 -0.84 8.35 -0.81
CA ALA A 47 -1.30 9.70 -0.52
C ALA A 47 -2.43 10.14 -1.47
N HIS A 48 -2.37 9.73 -2.74
CA HIS A 48 -3.44 9.97 -3.70
C HIS A 48 -4.71 9.23 -3.30
N ARG A 49 -4.62 7.93 -3.00
CA ARG A 49 -5.75 7.10 -2.56
C ARG A 49 -6.51 7.73 -1.39
N SER A 50 -5.80 8.22 -0.37
CA SER A 50 -6.41 8.88 0.80
C SER A 50 -7.12 10.18 0.42
N ARG A 51 -6.49 11.04 -0.41
CA ARG A 51 -7.11 12.28 -0.88
C ARG A 51 -8.32 12.04 -1.77
N ASP A 52 -8.23 11.06 -2.67
CA ASP A 52 -9.32 10.68 -3.55
C ASP A 52 -10.49 10.10 -2.75
N PHE A 53 -10.23 9.28 -1.73
CA PHE A 53 -11.28 8.79 -0.83
C PHE A 53 -12.02 9.92 -0.12
N GLN A 54 -11.28 10.87 0.47
CA GLN A 54 -11.87 12.04 1.14
C GLN A 54 -12.69 12.91 0.17
N ARG A 55 -12.23 13.05 -1.08
CA ARG A 55 -12.98 13.74 -2.13
C ARG A 55 -14.30 13.03 -2.44
N ILE A 56 -14.26 11.70 -2.56
CA ILE A 56 -15.44 10.87 -2.86
C ILE A 56 -16.43 10.90 -1.72
N GLU A 57 -15.97 10.77 -0.49
CA GLU A 57 -16.80 10.85 0.71
C GLU A 57 -17.62 12.14 0.72
N ARG A 58 -16.96 13.29 0.49
CA ARG A 58 -17.63 14.59 0.39
C ARG A 58 -18.60 14.67 -0.78
N ALA A 59 -18.21 14.15 -1.95
CA ALA A 59 -19.04 14.20 -3.15
C ALA A 59 -20.30 13.33 -3.04
N LEU A 60 -20.24 12.25 -2.27
CA LEU A 60 -21.34 11.29 -2.08
C LEU A 60 -22.12 11.53 -0.78
N GLY A 61 -21.70 12.49 0.06
CA GLY A 61 -22.31 12.73 1.37
C GLY A 61 -22.16 11.54 2.32
N LEU A 62 -21.11 10.73 2.16
CA LEU A 62 -20.81 9.61 3.05
C LEU A 62 -20.06 10.11 4.29
N SER A 63 -20.11 9.34 5.37
CA SER A 63 -19.29 9.57 6.57
C SER A 63 -18.91 8.23 7.17
N PHE A 64 -17.61 8.01 7.31
CA PHE A 64 -17.06 6.81 7.94
C PHE A 64 -16.55 7.12 9.36
N ASP A 65 -16.74 6.23 10.32
CA ASP A 65 -16.05 6.35 11.60
C ASP A 65 -14.68 5.69 11.47
N ARG A 66 -13.60 6.49 11.49
CA ARG A 66 -12.23 5.97 11.30
C ARG A 66 -11.75 5.12 12.46
N TRP A 67 -12.37 5.23 13.63
CA TRP A 67 -12.07 4.38 14.77
C TRP A 67 -12.66 2.99 14.58
N LEU A 68 -13.90 2.90 14.09
CA LEU A 68 -14.59 1.63 13.84
C LEU A 68 -14.20 1.01 12.49
N GLU A 69 -13.83 1.84 11.52
CA GLU A 69 -13.49 1.47 10.15
C GLU A 69 -12.12 2.04 9.73
N PRO A 70 -11.01 1.59 10.36
CA PRO A 70 -9.68 2.14 10.09
C PRO A 70 -9.21 1.92 8.64
N ASP A 71 -9.78 0.93 7.96
CA ASP A 71 -9.46 0.57 6.59
C ASP A 71 -10.46 1.11 5.55
N CYS A 72 -11.32 2.07 5.92
CA CYS A 72 -12.35 2.62 5.02
C CYS A 72 -11.76 3.13 3.69
N GLU A 73 -10.53 3.68 3.71
CA GLU A 73 -9.84 4.16 2.50
C GLU A 73 -9.48 3.05 1.50
N GLN A 74 -9.53 1.79 1.92
CA GLN A 74 -9.31 0.63 1.05
C GLN A 74 -10.55 0.28 0.22
N LEU A 75 -11.73 0.84 0.56
CA LEU A 75 -12.96 0.60 -0.17
C LEU A 75 -12.84 1.10 -1.61
N GLY A 76 -13.07 0.17 -2.55
CA GLY A 76 -12.95 0.43 -3.98
C GLY A 76 -11.53 0.75 -4.47
N GLN A 77 -10.48 0.57 -3.66
CA GLN A 77 -9.10 0.90 -4.04
C GLN A 77 -8.65 0.10 -5.28
N PHE A 78 -7.79 0.70 -6.09
CA PHE A 78 -7.23 -0.02 -7.23
C PHE A 78 -6.19 -1.05 -6.76
N PRO A 79 -6.00 -2.16 -7.50
CA PRO A 79 -5.00 -3.17 -7.14
C PRO A 79 -3.58 -2.61 -7.02
N HIS A 80 -3.21 -1.63 -7.84
CA HIS A 80 -1.90 -0.99 -7.74
C HIS A 80 -1.74 -0.17 -6.45
N GLU A 81 -2.79 0.51 -5.96
CA GLU A 81 -2.75 1.23 -4.68
C GLU A 81 -2.52 0.27 -3.51
N ALA A 82 -3.18 -0.90 -3.54
CA ALA A 82 -2.99 -1.94 -2.53
C ALA A 82 -1.54 -2.47 -2.51
N HIS A 83 -0.96 -2.75 -3.69
CA HIS A 83 0.42 -3.19 -3.81
C HIS A 83 1.44 -2.10 -3.44
N ALA A 84 1.14 -0.83 -3.72
CA ALA A 84 1.96 0.29 -3.28
C ALA A 84 2.01 0.39 -1.74
N ALA A 85 0.86 0.31 -1.07
CA ALA A 85 0.78 0.28 0.39
C ALA A 85 1.54 -0.92 0.97
N ALA A 86 1.35 -2.12 0.39
CA ALA A 86 2.07 -3.32 0.80
C ALA A 86 3.58 -3.18 0.63
N ALA A 87 4.07 -2.59 -0.47
CA ALA A 87 5.49 -2.34 -0.67
C ALA A 87 6.07 -1.45 0.43
N LEU A 88 5.39 -0.36 0.80
CA LEU A 88 5.83 0.53 1.88
C LEU A 88 5.85 -0.19 3.24
N LEU A 89 4.87 -1.07 3.52
CA LEU A 89 4.86 -1.87 4.75
C LEU A 89 6.06 -2.82 4.83
N TRP A 90 6.36 -3.56 3.76
CA TRP A 90 7.55 -4.41 3.69
C TRP A 90 8.84 -3.62 3.86
N LEU A 91 8.90 -2.41 3.30
CA LEU A 91 10.04 -1.54 3.44
C LEU A 91 10.21 -1.02 4.88
N SER A 92 9.12 -0.67 5.55
CA SER A 92 9.13 -0.28 6.96
C SER A 92 9.65 -1.42 7.84
N HIS A 93 9.18 -2.64 7.63
CA HIS A 93 9.72 -3.82 8.32
C HIS A 93 11.21 -4.03 8.05
N LEU A 94 11.66 -3.82 6.80
CA LEU A 94 13.08 -3.89 6.46
C LEU A 94 13.89 -2.80 7.18
N GLN A 95 13.40 -1.56 7.22
CA GLN A 95 14.09 -0.46 7.90
C GLN A 95 14.19 -0.72 9.41
N THR A 96 13.10 -1.17 10.04
CA THR A 96 13.09 -1.56 11.45
C THR A 96 14.08 -2.70 11.73
N HIS A 97 14.12 -3.72 10.86
CA HIS A 97 15.08 -4.82 10.95
C HIS A 97 16.54 -4.36 10.76
N GLU A 98 16.78 -3.45 9.81
CA GLU A 98 18.09 -2.85 9.57
C GLU A 98 18.54 -1.97 10.75
N ASN A 99 17.60 -1.30 11.42
CA ASN A 99 17.88 -0.50 12.62
C ASN A 99 18.30 -1.35 13.82
N GLN A 100 17.81 -2.59 13.96
CA GLN A 100 18.27 -3.51 15.02
C GLN A 100 19.80 -3.73 14.99
N LYS A 101 20.42 -3.65 13.81
CA LYS A 101 21.87 -3.77 13.68
C LYS A 101 22.60 -2.53 14.21
N ARG A 102 22.01 -1.34 14.04
CA ARG A 102 22.59 -0.05 14.46
C ARG A 102 22.36 0.23 15.94
N THR A 103 21.15 -0.06 16.42
CA THR A 103 20.72 0.19 17.80
C THR A 103 20.01 -1.06 18.32
N PRO A 104 20.77 -2.11 18.67
CA PRO A 104 20.20 -3.35 19.18
C PRO A 104 19.51 -3.11 20.52
N TRP A 105 18.29 -3.63 20.69
CA TRP A 105 17.56 -3.56 21.97
C TRP A 105 18.32 -4.25 23.12
N SER A 106 19.13 -5.25 22.81
CA SER A 106 19.98 -5.96 23.78
C SER A 106 21.21 -5.15 24.22
N GLY A 107 21.51 -4.01 23.58
CA GLY A 107 22.76 -3.27 23.77
C GLY A 107 24.01 -3.98 23.23
N VAL A 108 23.88 -5.21 22.73
CA VAL A 108 24.99 -6.00 22.20
C VAL A 108 25.26 -5.63 20.75
N PRO A 109 26.43 -5.05 20.41
CA PRO A 109 26.72 -4.61 19.06
C PRO A 109 26.76 -5.79 18.09
N PHE A 110 26.33 -5.57 16.85
CA PHE A 110 26.22 -6.63 15.83
C PHE A 110 27.51 -7.45 15.61
N ARG A 111 28.69 -6.84 15.84
CA ARG A 111 29.99 -7.53 15.74
C ARG A 111 30.19 -8.63 16.79
N SER A 112 29.48 -8.55 17.91
CA SER A 112 29.54 -9.47 19.04
C SER A 112 28.47 -10.56 18.96
N TRP A 113 27.62 -10.52 17.94
CA TRP A 113 26.63 -11.57 17.70
C TRP A 113 27.33 -12.84 17.22
N ARG A 114 26.77 -13.96 17.64
CA ARG A 114 27.19 -15.29 17.19
C ARG A 114 26.93 -15.45 15.69
N GLU A 115 27.57 -16.44 15.08
CA GLU A 115 27.48 -16.65 13.63
C GLU A 115 26.07 -17.06 13.17
N ASP A 116 25.39 -17.89 13.95
CA ASP A 116 24.00 -18.29 13.77
C ASP A 116 23.05 -17.07 13.84
N GLU A 117 23.23 -16.19 14.82
CA GLU A 117 22.45 -14.95 14.96
C GLU A 117 22.62 -14.03 13.76
N ARG A 118 23.86 -13.84 13.30
CA ARG A 118 24.16 -13.04 12.09
C ARG A 118 23.55 -13.66 10.84
N THR A 119 23.64 -14.98 10.71
CA THR A 119 23.05 -15.73 9.58
C THR A 119 21.54 -15.61 9.54
N ALA A 120 20.87 -15.77 10.69
CA ALA A 120 19.44 -15.57 10.84
C ALA A 120 19.04 -14.12 10.46
N TRP A 121 19.81 -13.14 10.92
CA TRP A 121 19.57 -11.73 10.59
C TRP A 121 19.67 -11.44 9.09
N PHE A 122 20.69 -11.94 8.41
CA PHE A 122 20.85 -11.77 6.96
C PHE A 122 19.74 -12.48 6.18
N THR A 123 19.34 -13.67 6.64
CA THR A 123 18.25 -14.44 6.03
C THR A 123 16.93 -13.67 6.12
N LYS A 124 16.62 -13.13 7.30
CA LYS A 124 15.43 -12.30 7.51
C LYS A 124 15.48 -11.02 6.66
N ARG A 125 16.63 -10.35 6.62
CA ARG A 125 16.83 -9.15 5.77
C ARG A 125 16.55 -9.45 4.30
N ARG A 126 17.09 -10.57 3.78
CA ARG A 126 16.85 -11.00 2.40
C ARG A 126 15.38 -11.27 2.15
N ALA A 127 14.69 -11.96 3.06
CA ALA A 127 13.26 -12.21 2.94
C ALA A 127 12.43 -10.92 2.90
N LEU A 128 12.76 -9.94 3.77
CA LEU A 128 12.10 -8.63 3.80
C LEU A 128 12.33 -7.84 2.50
N TRP A 129 13.57 -7.82 2.00
CA TRP A 129 13.89 -7.18 0.73
C TRP A 129 13.17 -7.85 -0.46
N SER A 130 13.15 -9.18 -0.53
CA SER A 130 12.42 -9.92 -1.55
C SER A 130 10.91 -9.66 -1.50
N GLY A 131 10.33 -9.50 -0.30
CA GLY A 131 8.94 -9.11 -0.12
C GLY A 131 8.65 -7.71 -0.68
N PHE A 132 9.51 -6.74 -0.41
CA PHE A 132 9.44 -5.40 -1.00
C PHE A 132 9.51 -5.45 -2.54
N LEU A 133 10.53 -6.12 -3.10
CA LEU A 133 10.69 -6.24 -4.56
C LEU A 133 9.45 -6.87 -5.22
N ARG A 134 8.90 -7.92 -4.61
CA ARG A 134 7.71 -8.61 -5.12
C ARG A 134 6.49 -7.69 -5.16
N GLN A 135 6.29 -6.86 -4.14
CA GLN A 135 5.16 -5.93 -4.13
C GLN A 135 5.36 -4.78 -5.11
N VAL A 136 6.59 -4.28 -5.28
CA VAL A 136 6.89 -3.27 -6.32
C VAL A 136 6.62 -3.84 -7.72
N GLU A 137 6.97 -5.09 -7.99
CA GLU A 137 6.67 -5.71 -9.28
C GLU A 137 5.16 -5.90 -9.49
N ARG A 138 4.43 -6.37 -8.46
CA ARG A 138 2.97 -6.46 -8.50
C ARG A 138 2.30 -5.11 -8.73
N TYR A 139 2.80 -4.06 -8.09
CA TYR A 139 2.37 -2.69 -8.34
C TYR A 139 2.54 -2.32 -9.82
N ARG A 140 3.73 -2.53 -10.39
CA ARG A 140 4.02 -2.21 -11.79
C ARG A 140 3.10 -2.97 -12.75
N THR A 141 2.87 -4.25 -12.50
CA THR A 141 1.95 -5.07 -13.30
C THR A 141 0.51 -4.58 -13.18
N ALA A 142 0.02 -4.35 -11.96
CA ALA A 142 -1.33 -3.85 -11.72
C ALA A 142 -1.57 -2.44 -12.29
N ARG A 143 -0.51 -1.64 -12.44
CA ARG A 143 -0.55 -0.30 -13.02
C ARG A 143 -0.57 -0.29 -14.54
N ARG A 144 0.02 -1.31 -15.16
CA ARG A 144 0.05 -1.49 -16.63
C ARG A 144 -1.23 -2.10 -17.18
N TRP A 145 -2.06 -2.70 -16.32
CA TRP A 145 -3.33 -3.27 -16.76
C TRP A 145 -4.29 -2.14 -17.17
N PRO A 146 -4.91 -2.19 -18.38
CA PRO A 146 -5.83 -1.16 -18.80
C PRO A 146 -7.00 -1.12 -17.82
N VAL A 147 -7.29 0.07 -17.30
CA VAL A 147 -8.58 0.38 -16.72
C VAL A 147 -9.58 0.21 -17.87
N ALA A 148 -10.34 -0.90 -17.85
CA ALA A 148 -11.42 -1.15 -18.78
C ALA A 148 -12.56 -0.14 -18.57
#